data_AF-A0A5J6JJF4-F1
#
_entry.id   AF-A0A5J6JJF4-F1
#
_cell.length_a   1.000
_cell.length_b   1.000
_cell.length_c   1.000
_cell.angle_alpha   90.00
_cell.angle_beta   90.00
_cell.angle_gamma   90.00
#
_symmetry.space_group_name_H-M   'P 1'
#
loop_
_entity.id
_entity.type
_entity.pdbx_description
1 polymer ?
#
loop_
_entity_poly.entity_id
_entity_poly.type
_entity_poly.pdbx_seq_one_letter_code
_entity_poly.pdbx_strand_id
1 'polypeptide(L)' 'MKIGPVQIGTYRDRRGRTKDAAVCTTDGCGWSSDYSSSTAAQLAARTHRCRVS' A
#
# COMPACT_ATOMS: atom_id res chain seq x y z
N MET A 1 -9.17 -1.15 0.54
CA MET A 1 -8.93 -2.45 1.23
C MET A 1 -7.92 -2.23 2.36
N LYS A 2 -7.94 -3.01 3.44
CA LYS A 2 -6.98 -2.87 4.56
C LYS A 2 -6.46 -4.24 4.97
N ILE A 3 -5.15 -4.36 5.21
CA ILE A 3 -4.47 -5.57 5.69
C ILE A 3 -3.53 -5.16 6.83
N GLY A 4 -3.86 -5.55 8.07
CA GLY A 4 -3.12 -5.09 9.24
C GLY A 4 -3.14 -3.56 9.35
N PRO A 5 -1.99 -2.91 9.63
CA PRO A 5 -1.89 -1.45 9.64
C PRO A 5 -1.80 -0.84 8.23
N VAL A 6 -1.75 -1.66 7.17
CA VAL A 6 -1.59 -1.17 5.81
C VAL A 6 -2.95 -0.95 5.14
N GLN A 7 -3.17 0.26 4.65
CA GLN A 7 -4.30 0.62 3.81
C GLN A 7 -3.89 0.53 2.34
N ILE A 8 -4.74 -0.09 1.53
CA ILE A 8 -4.57 -0.21 0.08
C ILE A 8 -5.70 0.58 -0.60
N GLY A 9 -5.31 1.55 -1.41
CA GLY A 9 -6.19 2.34 -2.26
C GLY A 9 -5.85 2.15 -3.73
N THR A 10 -6.81 2.43 -4.61
CA THR A 10 -6.61 2.37 -6.06
C THR A 10 -6.83 3.77 -6.62
N TYR A 11 -5.96 4.21 -7.52
CA TYR A 11 -6.03 5.54 -8.14
C TYR A 11 -5.69 5.44 -9.63
N ARG A 12 -6.06 6.48 -10.39
CA ARG A 12 -5.67 6.62 -11.78
C ARG A 12 -4.46 7.55 -11.88
N ASP A 13 -3.40 7.09 -12.53
CA ASP A 13 -2.24 7.93 -12.81
C ASP A 13 -2.57 8.97 -13.89
N ARG A 14 -1.68 9.95 -14.10
CA ARG A 14 -1.85 10.99 -15.14
C ARG A 14 -1.92 10.45 -16.57
N ARG A 15 -1.60 9.17 -16.78
CA ARG A 15 -1.68 8.47 -18.07
C ARG A 15 -2.96 7.62 -18.19
N GLY A 16 -3.87 7.73 -17.23
CA GLY A 16 -5.15 7.01 -17.21
C GLY A 16 -5.05 5.55 -16.75
N ARG A 17 -3.89 5.10 -16.27
CA ARG A 17 -3.72 3.72 -15.80
C ARG A 17 -4.18 3.59 -14.36
N THR A 18 -4.94 2.55 -14.09
CA THR A 18 -5.28 2.13 -12.73
C THR A 18 -4.03 1.59 -12.04
N LYS A 19 -3.72 2.14 -10.87
CA LYS A 19 -2.65 1.69 -9.98
C LYS A 19 -3.18 1.51 -8.58
N ASP A 20 -2.51 0.66 -7.82
CA ASP A 20 -2.81 0.42 -6.42
C ASP A 20 -1.67 1.00 -5.56
N ALA A 21 -2.01 1.80 -4.55
CA ALA A 21 -1.08 2.29 -3.55
C ALA A 21 -1.33 1.54 -2.24
N ALA A 22 -0.26 1.07 -1.60
CA ALA A 22 -0.29 0.54 -0.24
C ALA A 22 0.45 1.51 0.68
N VAL A 23 -0.17 1.87 1.80
CA VAL A 23 0.36 2.83 2.77
C VAL A 23 0.19 2.26 4.18
N CYS A 24 1.27 2.20 4.95
CA CYS A 24 1.19 1.87 6.36
C CYS A 24 0.66 3.09 7.13
N THR A 25 -0.46 2.92 7.81
CA THR A 25 -1.10 4.00 8.60
C THR A 25 -0.65 3.97 10.06
N THR A 26 0.39 3.22 10.41
CA THR A 26 1.01 3.31 11.73
C THR A 26 1.81 4.60 11.83
N ASP A 27 1.52 5.38 12.86
CA ASP A 27 2.25 6.60 13.17
C ASP A 27 3.75 6.30 13.30
N GLY A 28 4.59 7.07 12.60
CA GLY A 28 6.05 6.88 12.60
C GLY A 28 6.60 5.81 11.64
N CYS A 29 5.77 5.05 10.93
CA CYS A 29 6.27 4.06 9.96
C CYS A 29 6.69 4.73 8.63
N GLY A 30 5.83 5.59 8.08
CA GLY A 30 6.09 6.32 6.84
C GLY A 30 6.18 5.47 5.56
N TRP A 31 5.90 4.17 5.64
CA TRP A 31 5.97 3.28 4.49
C TRP A 31 4.80 3.48 3.54
N SER A 32 5.10 3.76 2.27
CA SER A 32 4.13 3.82 1.17
C SER A 32 4.76 3.34 -0.12
N SER A 33 4.01 2.60 -0.94
CA SER A 33 4.48 2.12 -2.23
C SER A 33 3.36 1.98 -3.25
N ASP A 34 3.68 2.27 -4.52
CA ASP A 34 2.78 2.16 -5.65
C ASP A 34 3.01 0.86 -6.43
N TYR A 35 1.92 0.26 -6.89
CA TYR A 35 1.87 -1.01 -7.61
C TYR A 35 0.99 -0.89 -8.85
N SER A 36 1.33 -1.67 -9.89
CA SER A 36 0.51 -1.78 -11.09
C SER A 36 -0.62 -2.81 -10.98
N SER A 37 -0.69 -3.55 -9.87
CA SER A 37 -1.65 -4.63 -9.65
C SER A 37 -2.06 -4.70 -8.19
N SER A 38 -3.36 -4.91 -7.95
CA SER A 38 -3.92 -5.05 -6.61
C SER A 38 -3.31 -6.23 -5.86
N THR A 39 -3.02 -7.34 -6.55
CA THR A 39 -2.39 -8.51 -5.94
C THR A 39 -0.99 -8.19 -5.41
N ALA A 40 -0.22 -7.36 -6.12
CA ALA A 40 1.11 -6.94 -5.67
C ALA A 40 1.03 -6.02 -4.43
N ALA A 41 0.09 -5.08 -4.43
CA ALA A 41 -0.17 -4.22 -3.28
C ALA A 41 -0.62 -5.03 -2.05
N GLN A 42 -1.48 -6.02 -2.25
CA GLN A 42 -1.93 -6.93 -1.19
C GLN A 42 -0.81 -7.80 -0.65
N LEU A 43 0.04 -8.36 -1.52
CA LEU A 43 1.20 -9.14 -1.09
C LEU A 43 2.14 -8.30 -0.23
N ALA A 44 2.48 -7.09 -0.67
CA ALA A 44 3.34 -6.18 0.08
C ALA A 44 2.72 -5.80 1.42
N ALA A 45 1.41 -5.55 1.46
CA ALA A 45 0.71 -5.27 2.71
C ALA A 45 0.72 -6.47 3.68
N ARG A 46 0.59 -7.70 3.17
CA ARG A 46 0.66 -8.93 3.99
C ARG A 46 2.05 -9.21 4.53
N THR A 47 3.10 -8.85 3.79
CA THR A 47 4.49 -9.06 4.19
C THR A 47 5.12 -7.86 4.91
N HIS A 48 4.40 -6.74 4.98
CA HIS A 48 4.87 -5.53 5.66
C HIS A 48 5.05 -5.79 7.16
N ARG A 49 6.29 -5.63 7.64
CA ARG A 49 6.61 -5.65 9.08
C ARG A 49 6.83 -4.22 9.54
N CYS A 50 5.84 -3.69 10.24
CA CYS A 50 5.93 -2.38 10.86
C CYS A 50 6.98 -2.45 11.99
N ARG A 51 8.07 -1.68 11.84
CA ARG A 51 9.21 -1.71 12.77
C ARG A 51 9.27 -0.50 13.69
N VAL A 52 8.13 0.20 13.84
CA VAL A 52 8.01 1.31 14.79
C VAL A 52 7.93 0.70 16.19
N SER A 53 8.98 0.94 16.98
CA SER A 53 9.13 0.51 18.37
C SER A 53 8.43 1.45 19.33
#